data_AF-A0A520ZUV1-F1
#
_entry.id   AF-A0A520ZUV1-F1
#
_cell.length_a   1.000
_cell.length_b   1.000
_cell.length_c   1.000
_cell.angle_alpha   90.00
_cell.angle_beta   90.00
_cell.angle_gamma   90.00
#
_symmetry.space_group_name_H-M   'P 1'
#
loop_
_entity.id
_entity.type
_entity.pdbx_description
1 polymer ?
#
loop_
_entity_poly.entity_id
_entity_poly.type
_entity_poly.pdbx_seq_one_letter_code
_entity_poly.pdbx_strand_id
1 'polypeptide(L)'
;GDSAATTGRSRWEQRGEDKFATVIKPKLAKLPEGVTEINVDELYQLLEDQVPMTLVDARPELRYNQGHLPTAVSIPVPKLKEKKAEVLPQDKDKLLVFYCGGYT
;
A
#
# COMPACT_ATOMS: atom_id res chain seq x y z
N GLY A 1 6.49 -42.29 -12.24
CA GLY A 1 5.38 -41.64 -12.95
C GLY A 1 4.46 -41.11 -11.89
N ASP A 2 4.32 -39.81 -11.76
CA ASP A 2 3.43 -38.93 -12.54
C ASP A 2 2.40 -38.43 -11.49
N SER A 3 2.09 -37.17 -11.24
CA SER A 3 2.24 -35.94 -12.00
C SER A 3 2.20 -34.77 -11.02
N ALA A 4 2.89 -33.69 -11.37
CA ALA A 4 2.86 -32.42 -10.65
C ALA A 4 1.49 -31.74 -10.80
N ALA A 5 0.98 -31.13 -9.73
CA ALA A 5 -0.03 -30.08 -9.80
C ALA A 5 0.33 -28.95 -8.83
N THR A 6 1.30 -28.15 -9.25
CA THR A 6 1.55 -26.82 -8.69
C THR A 6 0.39 -25.92 -9.10
N THR A 7 -0.48 -25.56 -8.16
CA THR A 7 -1.44 -24.47 -8.38
C THR A 7 -1.53 -23.63 -7.11
N GLY A 8 -1.04 -22.41 -7.19
CA GLY A 8 -1.01 -21.46 -6.09
C GLY A 8 -2.40 -21.19 -5.51
N ARG A 9 -2.57 -21.51 -4.24
CA ARG A 9 -3.58 -20.94 -3.34
C ARG A 9 -3.23 -21.35 -1.90
N SER A 10 -2.93 -20.36 -1.08
CA SER A 10 -3.03 -20.34 0.39
C SER A 10 -2.43 -21.54 1.15
N ARG A 11 -1.28 -21.34 1.82
CA ARG A 11 -0.89 -22.19 2.96
C ARG A 11 -1.83 -21.89 4.12
N TRP A 12 -2.38 -22.92 4.73
CA TRP A 12 -3.15 -22.86 5.98
C TRP A 12 -2.41 -23.66 7.05
N GLU A 13 -2.40 -23.18 8.29
CA GLU A 13 -1.95 -23.93 9.45
C GLU A 13 -3.15 -24.14 10.39
N GLN A 14 -3.42 -25.38 10.78
CA GLN A 14 -4.49 -25.71 11.71
C GLN A 14 -3.91 -25.66 13.13
N ARG A 15 -4.41 -24.72 13.96
CA ARG A 15 -4.12 -24.68 15.40
C ARG A 15 -5.43 -24.81 16.16
N GLY A 16 -5.76 -26.04 16.56
CA GLY A 16 -7.02 -26.35 17.25
C GLY A 16 -8.24 -26.35 16.32
N GLU A 17 -9.38 -25.86 16.81
CA GLU A 17 -10.64 -25.76 16.06
C GLU A 17 -10.69 -24.53 15.12
N ASP A 18 -9.74 -23.61 15.26
CA ASP A 18 -9.69 -22.37 14.49
C ASP A 18 -8.79 -22.50 13.25
N LYS A 19 -9.34 -22.08 12.10
CA LYS A 19 -8.61 -22.02 10.83
C LYS A 19 -8.00 -20.63 10.66
N PHE A 20 -6.69 -20.50 10.86
CA PHE A 20 -5.99 -19.23 10.64
C PHE A 20 -5.49 -19.12 9.19
N ALA A 21 -5.93 -18.07 8.49
CA ALA A 21 -5.37 -17.67 7.20
C ALA A 21 -3.98 -17.06 7.42
N THR A 22 -2.92 -17.86 7.30
CA THR A 22 -1.55 -17.37 7.57
C THR A 22 -1.02 -16.45 6.47
N VAL A 23 -1.60 -16.47 5.26
CA VAL A 23 -1.29 -15.49 4.20
C VAL A 23 -2.51 -15.33 3.29
N ILE A 24 -3.28 -14.26 3.47
CA ILE A 24 -4.10 -13.72 2.39
C ILE A 24 -3.11 -12.94 1.54
N LYS A 25 -2.68 -13.48 0.39
CA LYS A 25 -2.10 -12.63 -0.65
C LYS A 25 -3.29 -11.93 -1.29
N PRO A 26 -3.62 -10.66 -0.96
CA PRO A 26 -4.59 -9.95 -1.75
C PRO A 26 -4.08 -10.02 -3.19
N LYS A 27 -4.92 -10.44 -4.13
CA LYS A 27 -4.67 -10.18 -5.54
C LYS A 27 -4.78 -8.67 -5.71
N LEU A 28 -3.73 -7.94 -5.34
CA LEU A 28 -3.56 -6.55 -5.72
C LEU A 28 -3.69 -6.54 -7.24
N ALA A 29 -4.64 -5.77 -7.75
CA ALA A 29 -4.77 -5.54 -9.18
C ALA A 29 -3.38 -5.15 -9.71
N LYS A 30 -3.00 -5.69 -10.88
CA LYS A 30 -1.70 -5.38 -11.48
C LYS A 30 -1.52 -3.86 -11.49
N LEU A 31 -0.50 -3.37 -10.79
CA LEU A 31 -0.15 -1.96 -10.78
C LEU A 31 0.24 -1.54 -12.21
N PRO A 32 -0.06 -0.30 -12.62
CA PRO A 32 0.34 0.20 -13.94
C PRO A 32 1.86 0.21 -14.08
N GLU A 33 2.35 0.17 -15.32
CA GLU A 33 3.78 0.23 -15.62
C GLU A 33 4.40 1.51 -15.01
N GLY A 34 5.57 1.36 -14.37
CA GLY A 34 6.26 2.45 -13.68
C GLY A 34 5.86 2.68 -12.23
N VAL A 35 4.90 1.91 -11.68
CA VAL A 35 4.57 1.95 -10.24
C VAL A 35 5.19 0.75 -9.53
N THR A 36 5.99 1.03 -8.50
CA THR A 36 6.59 0.03 -7.62
C THR A 36 5.80 -0.07 -6.32
N GLU A 37 5.47 -1.28 -5.90
CA GLU A 37 4.97 -1.54 -4.55
C GLU A 37 6.16 -1.66 -3.60
N ILE A 38 6.07 -0.98 -2.46
CA ILE A 38 7.03 -1.11 -1.35
C ILE A 38 6.31 -1.65 -0.12
N ASN A 39 7.02 -2.39 0.72
CA ASN A 39 6.49 -2.88 1.98
C ASN A 39 6.74 -1.90 3.14
N VAL A 40 6.25 -2.27 4.34
CA VAL A 40 6.36 -1.42 5.54
C VAL A 40 7.82 -1.19 5.95
N ASP A 41 8.66 -2.22 5.88
CA ASP A 41 10.06 -2.13 6.29
C ASP A 41 10.86 -1.23 5.33
N GLU A 42 10.57 -1.31 4.03
CA GLU A 42 11.14 -0.43 3.01
C GLU A 42 10.73 1.02 3.22
N LEU A 43 9.44 1.28 3.47
CA LEU A 43 8.98 2.64 3.77
C LEU A 43 9.63 3.19 5.05
N TYR A 44 9.80 2.35 6.07
CA TYR A 44 10.48 2.74 7.29
C TYR A 44 11.93 3.13 7.03
N GLN A 45 12.67 2.35 6.24
CA GLN A 45 14.04 2.70 5.84
C GLN A 45 14.10 4.01 5.06
N LEU A 46 13.19 4.26 4.11
CA LEU A 46 13.15 5.53 3.37
C LEU A 46 12.95 6.75 4.29
N LEU A 47 12.18 6.58 5.38
CA LEU A 47 11.98 7.62 6.39
C LEU A 47 13.22 7.83 7.26
N GLU A 48 13.86 6.76 7.72
CA GLU A 48 15.09 6.80 8.51
C GLU A 48 16.25 7.42 7.72
N ASP A 49 16.40 7.04 6.45
CA ASP A 49 17.42 7.56 5.54
C ASP A 49 17.14 8.99 5.05
N GLN A 50 16.01 9.57 5.47
CA GLN A 50 15.56 10.91 5.09
C GLN A 50 15.53 11.12 3.57
N VAL A 51 15.15 10.09 2.82
CA VAL A 51 15.09 10.14 1.36
C VAL A 51 14.11 11.24 0.94
N PRO A 52 14.50 12.17 0.04
CA PRO A 52 13.60 13.21 -0.44
C PRO A 52 12.37 12.64 -1.12
N MET A 53 11.23 12.64 -0.42
CA MET A 53 9.97 12.09 -0.93
C MET A 53 8.76 12.92 -0.51
N THR A 54 7.64 12.66 -1.17
CA THR A 54 6.32 13.13 -0.74
C THR A 54 5.53 11.91 -0.30
N LEU A 55 5.27 11.82 1.01
CA LEU A 55 4.43 10.79 1.58
C LEU A 55 2.97 11.22 1.54
N VAL A 56 2.10 10.41 0.93
CA VAL A 56 0.69 10.73 0.71
C VAL A 56 -0.20 9.71 1.40
N ASP A 57 -1.09 10.20 2.28
CA ASP A 57 -2.16 9.41 2.86
C ASP A 57 -3.42 9.48 1.98
N ALA A 58 -3.78 8.35 1.37
CA ALA A 58 -4.94 8.22 0.51
C ALA A 58 -6.25 7.88 1.27
N ARG A 59 -6.19 7.70 2.60
CA ARG A 59 -7.36 7.35 3.43
C ARG A 59 -8.35 8.52 3.54
N PRO A 60 -9.59 8.27 4.01
CA PRO A 60 -10.52 9.33 4.34
C PRO A 60 -9.92 10.32 5.34
N GLU A 61 -10.24 11.61 5.19
CA GLU A 61 -9.69 12.69 6.04
C GLU A 61 -9.93 12.44 7.55
N LEU A 62 -11.06 11.84 7.91
CA LEU A 62 -11.33 11.43 9.29
C LEU A 62 -10.27 10.48 9.86
N ARG A 63 -9.74 9.54 9.05
CA ARG A 63 -8.68 8.61 9.46
C ARG A 63 -7.34 9.32 9.57
N TYR A 64 -7.04 10.21 8.64
CA TYR A 64 -5.85 11.05 8.70
C TYR A 64 -5.83 11.88 9.99
N ASN A 65 -6.95 12.52 10.33
CA ASN A 65 -7.10 13.34 11.54
C ASN A 65 -7.03 12.54 12.84
N GLN A 66 -7.42 11.25 12.82
CA GLN A 66 -7.24 10.34 13.96
C GLN A 66 -5.77 9.97 14.21
N GLY A 67 -4.95 9.97 13.15
CA GLY A 67 -3.53 9.65 13.23
C GLY A 67 -2.97 9.26 11.87
N HIS A 68 -1.83 9.83 11.53
CA HIS A 68 -1.12 9.62 10.26
C HIS A 68 0.39 9.59 10.48
N LEU A 69 1.12 9.09 9.49
CA LEU A 69 2.59 9.11 9.52
C LEU A 69 3.09 10.56 9.54
N PRO A 70 4.12 10.89 10.33
CA PRO A 70 4.75 12.21 10.30
C PRO A 70 5.13 12.60 8.87
N THR A 71 4.99 13.88 8.53
CA THR A 71 5.26 14.46 7.20
C THR A 71 4.30 14.03 6.07
N ALA A 72 3.37 13.10 6.31
CA ALA A 72 2.39 12.70 5.30
C ALA A 72 1.44 13.86 4.97
N VAL A 73 1.04 13.98 3.70
CA VAL A 73 -0.01 14.90 3.26
C VAL A 73 -1.31 14.14 3.00
N SER A 74 -2.44 14.70 3.44
CA SER A 74 -3.75 14.09 3.20
C SER A 74 -4.22 14.37 1.77
N ILE A 75 -4.30 13.32 0.95
CA ILE A 75 -4.93 13.35 -0.38
C ILE A 75 -5.91 12.18 -0.48
N PRO A 76 -7.12 12.31 0.09
CA PRO A 76 -8.11 11.25 0.04
C PRO A 76 -8.46 10.86 -1.40
N VAL A 77 -8.69 9.56 -1.66
CA VAL A 77 -9.06 9.06 -3.00
C VAL A 77 -10.19 9.85 -3.68
N PRO A 78 -11.29 10.25 -3.00
CA PRO A 78 -12.33 11.06 -3.64
C PRO A 78 -11.80 12.40 -4.17
N LYS A 79 -10.93 13.07 -3.40
CA LYS A 79 -10.29 14.33 -3.78
C LYS A 79 -9.33 14.13 -4.96
N LEU A 80 -8.57 13.04 -4.96
CA LEU A 80 -7.70 12.67 -6.08
C LEU A 80 -8.49 12.39 -7.37
N LYS A 81 -9.66 11.74 -7.27
CA LYS A 81 -10.53 11.49 -8.43
C LYS A 81 -11.12 12.77 -9.03
N GLU A 82 -11.51 13.70 -8.17
CA GLU A 82 -12.10 14.98 -8.57
C GLU A 82 -11.05 15.91 -9.19
N LYS A 83 -9.93 16.10 -8.49
CA LYS A 83 -8.91 17.13 -8.84
C LYS A 83 -7.69 16.58 -9.58
N LYS A 84 -7.58 15.25 -9.73
CA LYS A 84 -6.54 14.57 -10.51
C LYS A 84 -5.13 15.05 -10.14
N ALA A 85 -4.34 15.49 -11.13
CA ALA A 85 -2.97 15.92 -10.93
C ALA A 85 -2.84 17.26 -10.17
N GLU A 86 -3.92 18.03 -10.01
CA GLU A 86 -3.87 19.35 -9.35
C GLU A 86 -3.58 19.25 -7.85
N VAL A 87 -3.86 18.10 -7.24
CA VAL A 87 -3.60 17.86 -5.81
C VAL A 87 -2.22 17.23 -5.57
N LEU A 88 -1.50 16.89 -6.63
CA LEU A 88 -0.16 16.32 -6.56
C LEU A 88 0.90 17.43 -6.61
N PRO A 89 2.12 17.17 -6.09
CA PRO A 89 3.25 18.05 -6.31
C PRO A 89 3.47 18.37 -7.80
N GLN A 90 3.85 19.61 -8.10
CA GLN A 90 4.17 20.02 -9.48
C GLN A 90 5.48 19.41 -9.99
N ASP A 91 6.39 19.11 -9.07
CA ASP A 91 7.66 18.44 -9.35
C ASP A 91 7.39 16.96 -9.65
N LYS A 92 7.65 16.57 -10.91
CA LYS A 92 7.44 15.21 -11.44
C LYS A 92 8.63 14.28 -11.19
N ASP A 93 9.77 14.82 -10.80
CA ASP A 93 10.98 14.05 -10.54
C ASP A 93 11.06 13.60 -9.06
N LYS A 94 10.21 14.16 -8.21
CA LYS A 94 10.14 13.81 -6.80
C LYS A 94 9.54 12.41 -6.60
N LEU A 95 10.13 11.63 -5.70
CA LEU A 95 9.57 10.34 -5.29
C LEU A 95 8.22 10.58 -4.57
N LEU A 96 7.15 9.96 -5.08
CA LEU A 96 5.84 9.95 -4.45
C LEU A 96 5.55 8.56 -3.87
N VAL A 97 5.25 8.51 -2.58
CA VAL A 97 4.84 7.29 -1.90
C VAL A 97 3.40 7.45 -1.42
N PHE A 98 2.51 6.59 -1.90
CA PHE A 98 1.12 6.56 -1.46
C PHE A 98 0.89 5.39 -0.51
N TYR A 99 0.29 5.65 0.64
CA TYR A 99 -0.24 4.60 1.51
C TYR A 99 -1.74 4.76 1.69
N CYS A 100 -2.41 3.62 1.86
CA CYS A 100 -3.86 3.53 2.06
C CYS A 100 -4.15 2.53 3.18
N GLY A 101 -5.38 2.51 3.68
CA GLY A 101 -5.82 1.56 4.73
C GLY A 101 -5.96 0.11 4.25
N GLY A 102 -5.62 -0.18 2.99
CA GLY A 102 -5.88 -1.46 2.36
C GLY A 102 -7.35 -1.66 1.98
N TYR A 103 -7.66 -2.82 1.41
CA TYR A 103 -9.03 -3.30 1.27
C TYR A 103 -9.45 -3.90 2.61
N THR A 104 -10.33 -3.21 3.34
CA THR A 104 -11.15 -3.82 4.39
C THR A 104 -12.52 -4.19 3.82
#